data_AF-A0A2I9DG05-F1
#
_entry.id   AF-A0A2I9DG05-F1
#
_cell.length_a   1.000
_cell.length_b   1.000
_cell.length_c   1.000
_cell.angle_alpha   90.00
_cell.angle_beta   90.00
_cell.angle_gamma   90.00
#
_symmetry.space_group_name_H-M   'P 1'
#
loop_
_entity.id
_entity.type
_entity.pdbx_description
1 polymer ?
#
loop_
_entity_poly.entity_id
_entity_poly.type
_entity_poly.pdbx_seq_one_letter_code
_entity_poly.pdbx_strand_id
1 'polypeptide(L)'
;MNRYIKAMEIGLANEEKGISYINLVDQMQNELGYKFSYSAELTFMEWFNSNFTSDMVKMDYYNNTGKLRDYQSKRDGAKVNHNKSMNADIIRNILSVNHFLNGEASKQYLDYLELKESRIAAIQARKQSNFSIGIAIGAILISSVLGWYSIKIAPEPPYDVKVIEDKTRSKELEKENRELKEELFKAEIMVKVFEAKEEKTFD
;
A
#
# COMPACT_ATOMS: atom_id res chain seq x y z
N MET A 1 14.23 -19.23 9.32
CA MET A 1 13.29 -18.42 10.12
C MET A 1 13.81 -18.31 11.55
N ASN A 2 13.54 -17.22 12.28
CA ASN A 2 13.97 -17.08 13.68
C ASN A 2 13.17 -18.07 14.57
N ARG A 3 13.84 -18.77 15.50
CA ARG A 3 13.21 -19.77 16.38
C ARG A 3 12.05 -19.21 17.21
N TYR A 4 12.16 -17.98 17.69
CA TYR A 4 11.12 -17.36 18.52
C TYR A 4 9.85 -17.07 17.72
N ILE A 5 10.02 -16.52 16.51
CA ILE A 5 8.93 -16.30 15.57
C ILE A 5 8.24 -17.62 15.22
N LYS A 6 9.03 -18.68 14.97
CA LYS A 6 8.49 -20.00 14.65
C LYS A 6 7.72 -20.61 15.84
N ALA A 7 8.23 -20.44 17.05
CA ALA A 7 7.54 -20.90 18.25
C ALA A 7 6.18 -20.21 18.41
N MET A 8 6.12 -18.90 18.16
CA MET A 8 4.85 -18.16 18.22
C MET A 8 3.89 -18.57 17.10
N GLU A 9 4.38 -18.80 15.88
CA GLU A 9 3.57 -19.33 14.77
C GLU A 9 2.91 -20.66 15.13
N ILE A 10 3.70 -21.62 15.65
CA ILE A 10 3.18 -22.93 16.07
C ILE A 10 2.24 -22.78 17.26
N GLY A 11 2.59 -21.93 18.24
CA GLY A 11 1.75 -21.65 19.40
C GLY A 11 0.38 -21.10 19.03
N LEU A 12 0.33 -20.15 18.11
CA LEU A 12 -0.91 -19.56 17.60
C LEU A 12 -1.73 -20.58 16.80
N ALA A 13 -1.08 -21.44 16.00
CA ALA A 13 -1.76 -22.52 15.29
C ALA A 13 -2.37 -23.59 16.23
N ASN A 14 -1.97 -23.63 17.50
CA ASN A 14 -2.46 -24.57 18.51
C ASN A 14 -3.26 -23.86 19.62
N GLU A 15 -3.87 -22.70 19.35
CA GLU A 15 -4.58 -21.90 20.35
C GLU A 15 -5.70 -22.68 21.09
N GLU A 16 -6.40 -23.59 20.41
CA GLU A 16 -7.51 -24.35 21.02
C GLU A 16 -7.05 -25.43 22.01
N LYS A 17 -5.94 -26.12 21.70
CA LYS A 17 -5.50 -27.32 22.44
C LYS A 17 -4.24 -27.09 23.28
N GLY A 18 -3.54 -26.00 23.00
CA GLY A 18 -2.19 -25.74 23.50
C GLY A 18 -1.15 -26.68 22.90
N ILE A 19 0.10 -26.46 23.26
CA ILE A 19 1.24 -27.29 22.86
C ILE A 19 2.17 -27.52 24.04
N SER A 20 2.66 -28.75 24.22
CA SER A 20 3.68 -29.05 25.20
C SER A 20 5.05 -28.55 24.74
N TYR A 21 5.94 -28.23 25.68
CA TYR A 21 7.29 -27.76 25.35
C TYR A 21 8.05 -28.79 24.48
N ILE A 22 7.92 -30.06 24.81
CA ILE A 22 8.59 -31.16 24.09
C ILE A 22 8.11 -31.21 22.65
N ASN A 23 6.78 -31.16 22.42
CA ASN A 23 6.21 -31.19 21.08
C ASN A 23 6.57 -29.93 20.28
N LEU A 24 6.60 -28.77 20.93
CA LEU A 24 7.00 -27.51 20.30
C LEU A 24 8.45 -27.59 19.81
N VAL A 25 9.38 -28.02 20.66
CA VAL A 25 10.80 -28.15 20.29
C VAL A 25 10.97 -29.16 19.15
N ASP A 26 10.29 -30.31 19.20
CA ASP A 26 10.38 -31.32 18.16
C ASP A 26 9.88 -30.79 16.80
N GLN A 27 8.69 -30.18 16.76
CA GLN A 27 8.15 -29.56 15.54
C GLN A 27 9.10 -28.48 15.00
N MET A 28 9.64 -27.63 15.87
CA MET A 28 10.58 -26.59 15.48
C MET A 28 11.88 -27.15 14.90
N GLN A 29 12.45 -28.18 15.50
CA GLN A 29 13.69 -28.80 15.02
C GLN A 29 13.48 -29.47 13.66
N ASN A 30 12.32 -30.11 13.47
CA ASN A 30 11.93 -30.71 12.20
C ASN A 30 11.76 -29.66 11.09
N GLU A 31 11.07 -28.56 11.38
CA GLU A 31 10.83 -27.50 10.39
C GLU A 31 12.05 -26.61 10.09
N LEU A 32 12.91 -26.38 11.08
CA LEU A 32 14.12 -25.57 10.91
C LEU A 32 15.31 -26.38 10.38
N GLY A 33 15.24 -27.71 10.42
CA GLY A 33 16.28 -28.61 9.92
C GLY A 33 17.54 -28.66 10.78
N TYR A 34 17.48 -28.26 12.06
CA TYR A 34 18.62 -28.36 12.97
C TYR A 34 18.17 -28.67 14.40
N LYS A 35 19.02 -29.39 15.14
CA LYS A 35 18.83 -29.66 16.56
C LYS A 35 19.34 -28.51 17.40
N PHE A 36 18.64 -28.19 18.47
CA PHE A 36 19.10 -27.17 19.40
C PHE A 36 20.36 -27.64 20.11
N SER A 37 21.34 -26.76 20.20
CA SER A 37 22.42 -26.96 21.16
C SER A 37 21.86 -26.83 22.57
N TYR A 38 22.55 -27.43 23.53
CA TYR A 38 22.23 -27.35 24.94
C TYR A 38 21.96 -25.91 25.42
N SER A 39 22.85 -24.96 25.11
CA SER A 39 22.70 -23.55 25.48
C SER A 39 21.54 -22.87 24.76
N ALA A 40 21.31 -23.19 23.48
CA ALA A 40 20.19 -22.66 22.73
C ALA A 40 18.85 -23.13 23.30
N GLU A 41 18.78 -24.37 23.77
CA GLU A 41 17.55 -24.90 24.35
C GLU A 41 17.27 -24.34 25.74
N LEU A 42 18.28 -24.18 26.61
CA LEU A 42 18.11 -23.49 27.90
C LEU A 42 17.54 -22.08 27.72
N THR A 43 18.16 -21.28 26.85
CA THR A 43 17.70 -19.90 26.58
C THR A 43 16.33 -19.87 25.91
N PHE A 44 16.03 -20.87 25.06
CA PHE A 44 14.70 -21.00 24.47
C PHE A 44 13.64 -21.36 25.51
N MET A 45 13.96 -22.22 26.47
CA MET A 45 13.03 -22.62 27.52
C MET A 45 12.72 -21.46 28.49
N GLU A 46 13.71 -20.63 28.81
CA GLU A 46 13.51 -19.39 29.57
C GLU A 46 12.52 -18.45 28.85
N TRP A 47 12.74 -18.26 27.55
CA TRP A 47 11.84 -17.48 26.72
C TRP A 47 10.45 -18.13 26.66
N PHE A 48 10.35 -19.45 26.51
CA PHE A 48 9.09 -20.19 26.48
C PHE A 48 8.28 -19.94 27.76
N ASN A 49 8.90 -20.07 28.94
CA ASN A 49 8.23 -19.82 30.23
C ASN A 49 7.69 -18.38 30.37
N SER A 50 8.25 -17.43 29.62
CA SER A 50 7.80 -16.03 29.62
C SER A 50 6.69 -15.75 28.62
N ASN A 51 6.54 -16.59 27.60
CA ASN A 51 5.64 -16.37 26.46
C ASN A 51 4.51 -17.40 26.35
N PHE A 52 4.62 -18.52 27.07
CA PHE A 52 3.63 -19.58 27.12
C PHE A 52 3.16 -19.78 28.55
N THR A 53 1.85 -19.91 28.73
CA THR A 53 1.22 -20.08 30.02
C THR A 53 0.38 -21.35 30.06
N SER A 54 0.41 -22.05 31.19
CA SER A 54 -0.50 -23.16 31.49
C SER A 54 -1.33 -22.82 32.73
N ASP A 55 -2.57 -23.28 32.74
CA ASP A 55 -3.48 -23.24 33.88
C ASP A 55 -3.05 -24.20 35.00
N MET A 56 -2.42 -25.32 34.65
CA MET A 56 -2.04 -26.37 35.58
C MET A 56 -0.70 -26.13 36.28
N VAL A 57 0.25 -25.44 35.62
CA VAL A 57 1.61 -25.28 36.16
C VAL A 57 2.18 -23.89 35.84
N LYS A 58 2.62 -23.18 36.87
CA LYS A 58 3.57 -22.08 36.73
C LYS A 58 4.97 -22.59 37.04
N MET A 59 5.80 -22.69 36.01
CA MET A 59 7.19 -23.08 36.18
C MET A 59 7.98 -21.86 36.68
N ASP A 60 8.30 -21.82 37.97
CA ASP A 60 9.24 -20.81 38.50
C ASP A 60 10.65 -21.15 38.02
N TYR A 61 11.07 -20.50 36.93
CA TYR A 61 12.34 -20.76 36.26
C TYR A 61 13.53 -20.48 37.18
N TYR A 62 13.53 -19.36 37.91
CA TYR A 62 14.65 -18.94 38.75
C TYR A 62 14.95 -19.95 39.85
N ASN A 63 13.91 -20.49 40.48
CA ASN A 63 14.05 -21.50 41.53
C ASN A 63 14.35 -22.92 41.00
N ASN A 64 14.25 -23.16 39.68
CA ASN A 64 14.41 -24.48 39.08
C ASN A 64 15.51 -24.56 37.99
N THR A 65 16.25 -23.48 37.72
CA THR A 65 17.34 -23.41 36.73
C THR A 65 18.35 -24.55 36.87
N GLY A 66 18.82 -24.84 38.08
CA GLY A 66 19.74 -25.95 38.34
C GLY A 66 19.15 -27.33 38.02
N LYS A 67 17.85 -27.52 38.25
CA LYS A 67 17.15 -28.80 38.02
C LYS A 67 16.86 -29.03 36.54
N LEU A 68 16.53 -27.95 35.84
CA LEU A 68 16.36 -27.90 34.39
C LEU A 68 17.67 -28.25 33.66
N ARG A 69 18.78 -27.70 34.16
CA ARG A 69 20.14 -28.03 33.72
C ARG A 69 20.41 -29.54 33.81
N ASP A 70 20.04 -30.14 34.93
CA ASP A 70 20.24 -31.56 35.20
C ASP A 70 19.35 -32.46 34.32
N TYR A 71 18.08 -32.08 34.11
CA TYR A 71 17.17 -32.80 33.20
C TYR A 71 17.73 -32.86 31.78
N GLN A 72 18.18 -31.73 31.27
CA GLN A 72 18.64 -31.61 29.89
C GLN A 72 20.00 -32.30 29.71
N SER A 73 20.89 -32.19 30.70
CA SER A 73 22.16 -32.96 30.73
C SER A 73 21.91 -34.48 30.68
N LYS A 74 20.90 -34.98 31.41
CA LYS A 74 20.50 -36.40 31.34
C LYS A 74 19.91 -36.78 29.98
N ARG A 75 19.08 -35.92 29.39
CA ARG A 75 18.48 -36.14 28.06
C ARG A 75 19.53 -36.24 26.96
N ASP A 76 20.60 -35.44 27.07
CA ASP A 76 21.71 -35.43 26.12
C ASP A 76 22.78 -36.51 26.44
N GLY A 77 22.53 -37.38 27.43
CA GLY A 77 23.38 -38.52 27.76
C GLY A 77 24.61 -38.20 28.62
N ALA A 78 24.68 -37.02 29.23
CA ALA A 78 25.78 -36.65 30.12
C ALA A 78 25.69 -37.35 31.49
N LYS A 79 26.83 -37.80 32.03
CA LYS A 79 26.92 -38.40 33.37
C LYS A 79 26.80 -37.31 34.45
N VAL A 80 25.60 -37.09 34.97
CA VAL A 80 25.34 -36.14 36.06
C VAL A 80 25.51 -36.84 37.42
N ASN A 81 26.30 -36.25 38.33
CA ASN A 81 26.49 -36.75 39.70
C ASN A 81 25.16 -36.77 40.49
N HIS A 82 24.81 -37.93 41.05
CA HIS A 82 23.49 -38.29 41.59
C HIS A 82 22.99 -37.53 42.84
N ASN A 83 23.72 -36.55 43.37
CA ASN A 83 23.52 -36.14 44.77
C ASN A 83 22.44 -35.09 45.05
N LYS A 84 21.64 -34.69 44.05
CA LYS A 84 20.59 -33.64 44.25
C LYS A 84 19.38 -33.74 43.32
N SER A 85 19.07 -34.91 42.75
CA SER A 85 17.99 -35.00 41.77
C SER A 85 16.61 -35.00 42.43
N MET A 86 15.92 -33.86 42.36
CA MET A 86 14.48 -33.88 42.16
C MET A 86 14.20 -34.71 40.89
N ASN A 87 13.23 -35.61 40.95
CA ASN A 87 12.94 -36.57 39.89
C ASN A 87 12.90 -35.88 38.52
N ALA A 88 13.76 -36.31 37.59
CA ALA A 88 13.72 -35.87 36.20
C ALA A 88 12.31 -36.04 35.60
N ASP A 89 11.57 -37.01 36.13
CA ASP A 89 10.17 -37.28 35.82
C ASP A 89 9.24 -36.12 36.16
N ILE A 90 9.49 -35.37 37.23
CA ILE A 90 8.67 -34.19 37.59
C ILE A 90 8.85 -33.09 36.55
N ILE A 91 10.09 -32.80 36.16
CA ILE A 91 10.38 -31.80 35.12
C ILE A 91 9.80 -32.26 33.79
N ARG A 92 9.95 -33.54 33.44
CA ARG A 92 9.34 -34.11 32.23
C ARG A 92 7.83 -33.97 32.24
N ASN A 93 7.17 -34.25 33.35
CA ASN A 93 5.72 -34.11 33.49
C ASN A 93 5.29 -32.67 33.29
N ILE A 94 5.99 -31.69 33.90
CA ILE A 94 5.71 -30.27 33.71
C ILE A 94 5.88 -29.86 32.24
N LEU A 95 6.97 -30.28 31.59
CA LEU A 95 7.25 -29.97 30.18
C LEU A 95 6.30 -30.67 29.20
N SER A 96 5.59 -31.71 29.65
CA SER A 96 4.60 -32.45 28.87
C SER A 96 3.20 -31.84 28.96
N VAL A 97 2.96 -30.93 29.90
CA VAL A 97 1.69 -30.20 30.00
C VAL A 97 1.55 -29.26 28.80
N ASN A 98 0.32 -29.12 28.29
CA ASN A 98 0.04 -28.17 27.22
C ASN A 98 0.07 -26.74 27.76
N HIS A 99 0.80 -25.89 27.05
CA HIS A 99 0.84 -24.46 27.31
C HIS A 99 0.23 -23.71 26.13
N PHE A 100 -0.34 -22.55 26.42
CA PHE A 100 -0.98 -21.67 25.46
C PHE A 100 -0.10 -20.44 25.26
N LEU A 101 0.01 -19.98 24.01
CA LEU A 101 0.72 -18.76 23.71
C LEU A 101 0.00 -17.59 24.39
N ASN A 102 0.71 -16.79 25.16
CA ASN A 102 0.11 -15.67 25.87
C ASN A 102 -0.26 -14.53 24.91
N GLY A 103 -1.20 -13.67 25.31
CA GLY A 103 -1.71 -12.61 24.44
C GLY A 103 -0.64 -11.63 23.96
N GLU A 104 0.38 -11.35 24.78
CA GLU A 104 1.49 -10.46 24.41
C GLU A 104 2.37 -11.07 23.32
N ALA A 105 2.73 -12.36 23.42
CA ALA A 105 3.50 -13.06 22.40
C ALA A 105 2.67 -13.25 21.12
N SER A 106 1.39 -13.57 21.23
CA SER A 106 0.47 -13.61 20.08
C SER A 106 0.45 -12.27 19.36
N LYS A 107 0.34 -11.15 20.09
CA LYS A 107 0.40 -9.81 19.52
C LYS A 107 1.74 -9.53 18.83
N GLN A 108 2.87 -9.83 19.48
CA GLN A 108 4.20 -9.65 18.88
C GLN A 108 4.36 -10.42 17.56
N TYR A 109 3.76 -11.61 17.46
CA TYR A 109 3.76 -12.37 16.22
C TYR A 109 2.88 -11.73 15.13
N LEU A 110 1.69 -11.22 15.48
CA LEU A 110 0.84 -10.47 14.55
C LEU A 110 1.53 -9.19 14.07
N ASP A 111 2.12 -8.41 14.97
CA ASP A 111 2.90 -7.21 14.65
C ASP A 111 4.05 -7.55 13.67
N TYR A 112 4.71 -8.69 13.86
CA TYR A 112 5.73 -9.19 12.94
C TYR A 112 5.16 -9.50 11.53
N LEU A 113 3.98 -10.10 11.44
CA LEU A 113 3.31 -10.37 10.15
C LEU A 113 2.92 -9.07 9.45
N GLU A 114 2.35 -8.11 10.17
CA GLU A 114 1.99 -6.79 9.64
C GLU A 114 3.24 -6.03 9.15
N LEU A 115 4.34 -6.07 9.90
CA LEU A 115 5.63 -5.50 9.49
C LEU A 115 6.18 -6.18 8.24
N LYS A 116 6.05 -7.50 8.13
CA LYS A 116 6.49 -8.26 6.95
C LYS A 116 5.67 -7.87 5.71
N GLU A 117 4.35 -7.78 5.85
CA GLU A 117 3.46 -7.34 4.78
C GLU A 117 3.73 -5.88 4.37
N SER A 118 3.88 -5.00 5.35
CA SER A 118 4.22 -3.58 5.13
C SER A 118 5.52 -3.41 4.34
N ARG A 119 6.54 -4.24 4.61
CA ARG A 119 7.79 -4.24 3.82
C ARG A 119 7.57 -4.67 2.38
N ILE A 120 6.75 -5.69 2.14
CA ILE A 120 6.41 -6.15 0.79
C ILE A 120 5.66 -5.06 0.03
N ALA A 121 4.65 -4.44 0.66
CA ALA A 121 3.90 -3.33 0.11
C ALA A 121 4.80 -2.13 -0.19
N ALA A 122 5.72 -1.77 0.70
CA ALA A 122 6.68 -0.69 0.49
C ALA A 122 7.63 -0.98 -0.70
N ILE A 123 8.10 -2.22 -0.85
CA ILE A 123 8.92 -2.61 -2.01
C ILE A 123 8.11 -2.50 -3.31
N GLN A 124 6.85 -2.91 -3.30
CA GLN A 124 5.97 -2.81 -4.46
C GLN A 124 5.66 -1.35 -4.82
N ALA A 125 5.33 -0.52 -3.83
CA ALA A 125 5.11 0.91 -4.00
C ALA A 125 6.38 1.60 -4.55
N ARG A 126 7.57 1.21 -4.08
CA ARG A 126 8.85 1.71 -4.61
C ARG A 126 9.05 1.34 -6.08
N LYS A 127 8.70 0.11 -6.48
CA LYS A 127 8.75 -0.31 -7.90
C LYS A 127 7.79 0.53 -8.75
N GLN A 128 6.55 0.72 -8.29
CA GLN A 128 5.56 1.55 -8.98
C GLN A 128 6.02 3.02 -9.07
N SER A 129 6.59 3.56 -8.00
CA SER A 129 7.15 4.91 -7.97
C SER A 129 8.27 5.08 -9.00
N ASN A 130 9.20 4.13 -9.09
CA ASN A 130 10.27 4.16 -10.09
C ASN A 130 9.72 4.15 -11.52
N PHE A 131 8.66 3.37 -11.78
CA PHE A 131 7.99 3.34 -13.07
C PHE A 131 7.34 4.69 -13.42
N SER A 132 6.61 5.29 -12.46
CA SER A 132 6.00 6.61 -12.63
C SER A 132 7.04 7.71 -12.86
N ILE A 133 8.18 7.66 -12.16
CA ILE A 133 9.31 8.56 -12.39
C ILE A 133 9.82 8.42 -13.83
N GLY A 134 9.95 7.18 -14.33
CA GLY A 134 10.33 6.92 -15.72
C GLY A 134 9.35 7.54 -16.73
N ILE A 135 8.04 7.39 -16.52
CA ILE A 135 7.02 8.02 -17.36
C ILE A 135 7.16 9.54 -17.35
N ALA A 136 7.33 10.15 -16.18
CA ALA A 136 7.46 11.59 -16.04
C ALA A 136 8.67 12.13 -16.82
N ILE A 137 9.83 11.47 -16.70
CA ILE A 137 11.03 11.82 -17.46
C ILE A 137 10.77 11.70 -18.98
N GLY A 138 10.12 10.61 -19.41
CA GLY A 138 9.75 10.42 -20.82
C GLY A 138 8.83 11.53 -21.34
N ALA A 139 7.82 11.93 -20.56
CA ALA A 139 6.88 12.99 -20.92
C ALA A 139 7.58 14.35 -21.07
N ILE A 140 8.54 14.66 -20.17
CA ILE A 140 9.35 15.88 -20.27
C ILE A 140 10.15 15.87 -21.57
N LEU A 141 10.87 14.78 -21.86
CA LEU A 141 11.69 14.66 -23.08
C LEU A 141 10.84 14.80 -24.35
N ILE A 142 9.69 14.13 -24.43
CA ILE A 142 8.78 14.22 -25.59
C ILE A 142 8.29 15.66 -25.77
N SER A 143 7.88 16.31 -24.67
CA SER A 143 7.40 17.70 -24.71
C SER A 143 8.48 18.66 -25.20
N SER A 144 9.74 18.49 -24.77
CA SER A 144 10.87 19.29 -25.26
C SER A 144 11.15 19.08 -26.75
N VAL A 145 11.10 17.83 -27.23
CA VAL A 145 11.31 17.51 -28.65
C VAL A 145 10.20 18.11 -29.52
N LEU A 146 8.94 17.95 -29.13
CA LEU A 146 7.79 18.53 -29.85
C LEU A 146 7.83 20.06 -29.86
N GLY A 147 8.23 20.68 -28.73
CA GLY A 147 8.42 22.12 -28.63
C GLY A 147 9.48 22.62 -29.60
N TRP A 148 10.65 21.96 -29.66
CA TRP A 148 11.70 22.29 -30.63
C TRP A 148 11.20 22.13 -32.07
N TYR A 149 10.56 21.00 -32.37
CA TYR A 149 10.08 20.70 -33.72
C TYR A 149 9.07 21.75 -34.20
N SER A 150 8.19 22.20 -33.30
CA SER A 150 7.23 23.29 -33.56
C SER A 150 7.92 24.61 -33.92
N ILE A 151 9.03 24.95 -33.25
CA ILE A 151 9.81 26.16 -33.56
C ILE A 151 10.45 26.08 -34.95
N LYS A 152 10.93 24.90 -35.39
CA LYS A 152 11.51 24.74 -36.73
C LYS A 152 10.50 24.81 -37.87
N ILE A 153 9.25 24.43 -37.60
CA ILE A 153 8.16 24.49 -38.60
C ILE A 153 7.50 25.86 -38.62
N ALA A 154 7.67 26.67 -37.57
CA ALA A 154 7.15 28.02 -37.54
C ALA A 154 7.72 28.82 -38.73
N PRO A 155 6.86 29.50 -39.53
CA PRO A 155 7.34 30.27 -40.66
C PRO A 155 8.29 31.37 -40.20
N GLU A 156 9.42 31.53 -40.90
CA GLU A 156 10.39 32.57 -40.57
C GLU A 156 9.78 33.96 -40.85
N PRO A 157 9.90 34.93 -39.93
CA PRO A 157 9.44 36.29 -40.17
C PRO A 157 10.31 36.96 -41.27
N PRO A 158 9.75 37.90 -42.04
CA PRO A 158 8.45 38.55 -41.86
C PRO A 158 7.28 37.69 -42.36
N TYR A 159 6.26 37.52 -41.51
CA TYR A 159 5.04 36.82 -41.89
C TYR A 159 4.32 37.59 -42.98
N ASP A 160 4.10 36.97 -44.14
CA ASP A 160 3.31 37.55 -45.21
C ASP A 160 1.83 37.46 -44.83
N VAL A 161 1.38 38.46 -44.08
CA VAL A 161 -0.02 38.56 -43.64
C VAL A 161 -0.85 38.97 -44.85
N LYS A 162 -1.42 38.00 -45.56
CA LYS A 162 -2.50 38.28 -46.49
C LYS A 162 -3.71 38.76 -45.70
N VAL A 163 -3.91 40.08 -45.66
CA VAL A 163 -5.17 40.68 -45.23
C VAL A 163 -6.22 40.26 -46.25
N ILE A 164 -6.93 39.18 -45.96
CA ILE A 164 -8.14 38.82 -46.70
C ILE A 164 -9.19 39.81 -46.23
N GLU A 165 -9.37 40.90 -46.97
CA GLU A 165 -10.53 41.75 -46.78
C GLU A 165 -11.78 40.90 -47.01
N ASP A 166 -12.54 40.69 -45.93
CA ASP A 166 -13.77 39.94 -45.97
C ASP A 166 -14.84 40.75 -46.72
N LYS A 167 -14.86 40.59 -48.05
CA LYS A 167 -15.82 41.22 -48.98
C LYS A 167 -17.27 40.81 -48.71
N THR A 168 -17.51 39.89 -47.79
CA THR A 168 -18.85 39.47 -47.38
C THR A 168 -19.58 40.64 -46.71
N ARG A 169 -18.89 41.38 -45.84
CA ARG A 169 -19.46 42.54 -45.15
C ARG A 169 -19.75 43.71 -46.09
N SER A 170 -18.93 43.92 -47.13
CA SER A 170 -19.19 44.99 -48.10
C SER A 170 -20.40 44.67 -48.99
N LYS A 171 -20.59 43.40 -49.37
CA LYS A 171 -21.75 42.95 -50.15
C LYS A 171 -23.06 43.02 -49.36
N GLU A 172 -23.02 42.68 -48.07
CA GLU A 172 -24.18 42.84 -47.18
C GLU A 172 -24.59 44.31 -47.04
N LEU A 173 -23.62 45.20 -46.81
CA LEU A 173 -23.86 46.64 -46.70
C LEU A 173 -24.38 47.28 -48.01
N GLU A 174 -23.95 46.79 -49.17
CA GLU A 174 -24.50 47.24 -50.46
C GLU A 174 -25.94 46.77 -50.68
N LYS A 175 -26.27 45.56 -50.22
CA LYS A 175 -27.62 45.01 -50.29
C LYS A 175 -28.56 45.78 -49.37
N GLU A 176 -28.16 46.01 -48.12
CA GLU A 176 -28.92 46.77 -47.12
C GLU A 176 -29.17 48.21 -47.59
N ASN A 177 -28.16 48.88 -48.16
CA ASN A 177 -28.34 50.22 -48.74
C ASN A 177 -29.32 50.26 -49.92
N ARG A 178 -29.43 49.17 -50.69
CA ARG A 178 -30.38 49.09 -51.81
C ARG A 178 -31.79 48.91 -51.29
N GLU A 179 -31.99 48.02 -50.32
CA GLU A 179 -33.27 47.78 -49.66
C GLU A 179 -33.78 49.05 -48.96
N LEU A 180 -32.92 49.75 -48.21
CA LEU A 180 -33.28 51.01 -47.55
C LEU A 180 -33.66 52.12 -48.54
N LYS A 181 -33.02 52.19 -49.71
CA LYS A 181 -33.41 53.16 -50.76
C LYS A 181 -34.77 52.84 -51.36
N GLU A 182 -35.10 51.57 -51.54
CA GLU A 182 -36.41 51.14 -52.01
C GLU A 182 -37.51 51.43 -50.99
N GLU A 183 -37.24 51.19 -49.70
CA GLU A 183 -38.16 51.55 -48.62
C GLU A 183 -38.36 53.06 -48.51
N LEU A 184 -37.30 53.85 -48.62
CA LEU A 184 -37.37 55.30 -48.60
C LEU A 184 -38.22 55.82 -49.78
N PHE A 185 -38.00 55.28 -50.99
CA PHE A 185 -38.78 55.65 -52.17
C PHE A 185 -40.27 55.30 -52.01
N LYS A 186 -40.57 54.12 -51.45
CA LYS A 186 -41.94 53.70 -51.16
C LYS A 186 -42.62 54.60 -50.12
N ALA A 187 -41.89 54.98 -49.07
CA ALA A 187 -42.36 55.93 -48.07
C ALA A 187 -42.63 57.31 -48.68
N GLU A 188 -41.74 57.81 -49.55
CA GLU A 188 -41.91 59.08 -50.24
C GLU A 188 -43.17 59.09 -51.13
N ILE A 189 -43.43 57.99 -51.88
CA ILE A 189 -44.67 57.84 -52.64
C ILE A 189 -45.88 57.84 -51.72
N MET A 190 -45.83 57.11 -50.60
CA MET A 190 -46.93 57.02 -49.66
C MET A 190 -47.27 58.38 -49.06
N VAL A 191 -46.27 59.19 -48.69
CA VAL A 191 -46.45 60.58 -48.24
C VAL A 191 -47.13 61.43 -49.31
N LYS A 192 -46.64 61.41 -50.55
CA LYS A 192 -47.26 62.15 -51.66
C LYS A 192 -48.73 61.74 -51.91
N VAL A 193 -49.05 60.47 -51.75
CA VAL A 193 -50.44 59.96 -51.87
C VAL A 193 -51.31 60.46 -50.71
N PHE A 194 -50.78 60.58 -49.50
CA PHE A 194 -51.52 61.15 -48.37
C PHE A 194 -51.72 62.67 -48.53
N GLU A 195 -50.71 63.41 -48.93
CA GLU A 195 -50.81 64.85 -49.23
C GLU A 195 -51.88 65.12 -50.31
N ALA A 196 -51.88 64.35 -51.40
CA ALA A 196 -52.88 64.45 -52.46
C ALA A 196 -54.30 64.01 -52.04
N LYS A 197 -54.44 63.25 -50.94
CA LYS A 197 -55.75 62.88 -50.38
C LYS A 197 -56.28 63.96 -49.43
N GLU A 198 -55.42 64.59 -48.63
CA GLU A 198 -55.82 65.69 -47.75
C GLU A 198 -56.32 66.90 -48.54
N GLU A 199 -55.71 67.21 -49.69
CA GLU A 199 -56.19 68.26 -50.62
C GLU A 199 -57.59 68.00 -51.19
N LYS A 200 -58.07 66.75 -51.22
CA LYS A 200 -59.40 66.39 -51.74
C LYS A 200 -60.51 66.32 -50.67
N THR A 201 -60.16 66.52 -49.40
CA THR A 201 -61.12 66.49 -48.27
C THR A 201 -61.55 67.88 -47.79
N PHE A 202 -61.08 68.95 -48.43
CA PHE A 202 -61.44 70.34 -48.13
C PHE A 202 -62.28 71.05 -49.21
N ASP A 203 -62.85 70.30 -50.17
CA ASP A 203 -63.88 70.78 -51.10
C ASP A 203 -65.24 70.12 -50.84
#